data_AF-A0A2A6FRV1-F1
#
_entry.id   AF-A0A2A6FRV1-F1
#
_cell.length_a   1.000
_cell.length_b   1.000
_cell.length_c   1.000
_cell.angle_alpha   90.00
_cell.angle_beta   90.00
_cell.angle_gamma   90.00
#
_symmetry.space_group_name_H-M   'P 1'
#
loop_
_entity.id
_entity.type
_entity.pdbx_description
1 polymer ?
#
loop_
_entity_poly.entity_id
_entity_poly.type
_entity_poly.pdbx_seq_one_letter_code
_entity_poly.pdbx_strand_id
1 'polypeptide(L)'
;MLVDQVLATDLQAARLLEIFALNEVRKRTGLRVDTRYCKWHLYPEADRAQSVEHQSYALNRGYWDDFWMRKRTRANHDPPQIADALPRRGYFEVTLDGFHGF
;
A
#
# COMPACT_ATOMS: atom_id res chain seq x y z
N MET A 1 18.46 -2.32 -2.33
CA MET A 1 19.59 -3.14 -2.85
C MET A 1 19.42 -4.62 -2.46
N LEU A 2 18.37 -4.97 -1.71
CA LEU A 2 18.13 -6.33 -1.20
C LEU A 2 16.91 -6.98 -1.86
N VAL A 3 15.92 -6.21 -2.34
CA VAL A 3 14.84 -6.75 -3.21
C VAL A 3 15.42 -7.45 -4.45
N ASP A 4 16.37 -6.82 -5.14
CA ASP A 4 17.03 -7.42 -6.31
C ASP A 4 17.82 -8.69 -5.96
N GLN A 5 18.36 -8.79 -4.73
CA GLN A 5 19.07 -9.99 -4.25
C GLN A 5 18.12 -11.13 -3.86
N VAL A 6 16.97 -10.83 -3.23
CA VAL A 6 15.92 -11.82 -2.93
C VAL A 6 15.31 -12.36 -4.22
N LEU A 7 15.04 -11.49 -5.20
CA LEU A 7 14.58 -11.89 -6.52
C LEU A 7 15.60 -12.76 -7.27
N ALA A 8 16.90 -12.56 -7.02
CA ALA A 8 17.97 -13.35 -7.62
C ALA A 8 18.24 -14.70 -6.94
N THR A 9 17.82 -14.90 -5.67
CA THR A 9 18.14 -16.10 -4.88
C THR A 9 16.94 -16.99 -4.56
N ASP A 10 15.70 -16.46 -4.59
CA ASP A 10 14.48 -17.24 -4.35
C ASP A 10 13.37 -16.93 -5.37
N LEU A 11 13.27 -17.81 -6.37
CA LEU A 11 12.26 -17.73 -7.43
C LEU A 11 10.82 -17.88 -6.89
N GLN A 12 10.61 -18.56 -5.76
CA GLN A 12 9.28 -18.66 -5.17
C GLN A 12 8.90 -17.35 -4.48
N ALA A 13 9.82 -16.72 -3.75
CA ALA A 13 9.60 -15.41 -3.16
C ALA A 13 9.29 -14.35 -4.24
N ALA A 14 10.03 -14.36 -5.35
CA ALA A 14 9.79 -13.47 -6.49
C ALA A 14 8.37 -13.61 -7.07
N ARG A 15 7.94 -14.85 -7.32
CA ARG A 15 6.57 -15.14 -7.81
C ARG A 15 5.50 -14.73 -6.80
N LEU A 16 5.76 -14.92 -5.51
CA LEU A 16 4.84 -14.49 -4.47
C LEU A 16 4.67 -12.97 -4.52
N LEU A 17 5.77 -12.22 -4.50
CA LEU A 17 5.76 -10.76 -4.58
C LEU A 17 5.03 -10.25 -5.83
N GLU A 18 5.21 -10.89 -6.98
CA GLU A 18 4.49 -10.57 -8.21
C GLU A 18 2.97 -10.71 -8.05
N ILE A 19 2.49 -11.81 -7.44
CA ILE A 19 1.06 -12.01 -7.16
C ILE A 19 0.49 -10.89 -6.27
N PHE A 20 1.24 -10.45 -5.25
CA PHE A 20 0.84 -9.35 -4.38
C PHE A 20 0.88 -7.99 -5.13
N ALA A 21 1.91 -7.75 -5.94
CA ALA A 21 2.07 -6.50 -6.70
C ALA A 21 0.97 -6.32 -7.75
N LEU A 22 0.56 -7.41 -8.42
CA LEU A 22 -0.47 -7.41 -9.45
C LEU A 22 -1.91 -7.49 -8.90
N ASN A 23 -2.10 -7.48 -7.58
CA ASN A 23 -3.41 -7.66 -6.94
C ASN A 23 -4.12 -8.97 -7.35
N GLU A 24 -3.37 -10.06 -7.49
CA GLU A 24 -3.89 -11.36 -7.93
C GLU A 24 -4.24 -12.32 -6.78
N VAL A 25 -3.95 -11.99 -5.51
CA VAL A 25 -4.17 -12.89 -4.37
C VAL A 25 -5.59 -13.44 -4.34
N ARG A 26 -6.61 -12.58 -4.51
CA ARG A 26 -8.01 -13.01 -4.57
C ARG A 26 -8.28 -14.02 -5.67
N LYS A 27 -7.74 -13.78 -6.87
CA LYS A 27 -7.91 -14.65 -8.05
C LYS A 27 -7.26 -16.02 -7.83
N ARG A 28 -6.11 -16.05 -7.15
CA ARG A 28 -5.31 -17.27 -6.92
C ARG A 28 -5.81 -18.10 -5.73
N THR A 29 -6.39 -17.47 -4.71
CA THR A 29 -6.68 -18.11 -3.42
C THR A 29 -8.16 -18.10 -3.01
N GLY A 30 -8.99 -17.27 -3.65
CA GLY A 30 -10.38 -17.04 -3.25
C GLY A 30 -10.54 -16.11 -2.03
N LEU A 31 -9.46 -15.74 -1.34
CA LEU A 31 -9.51 -14.82 -0.20
C LEU A 31 -9.91 -13.41 -0.65
N ARG A 32 -10.76 -12.73 0.12
CA ARG A 32 -11.21 -11.37 -0.17
C ARG A 32 -10.21 -10.32 0.30
N VAL A 33 -8.97 -10.44 -0.15
CA VAL A 33 -7.86 -9.53 0.16
C VAL A 33 -7.49 -8.79 -1.12
N ASP A 34 -7.57 -7.46 -1.06
CA ASP A 34 -6.99 -6.58 -2.07
C ASP A 34 -5.54 -6.27 -1.64
N THR A 35 -4.58 -6.32 -2.57
CA THR A 35 -3.17 -6.04 -2.32
C THR A 35 -2.69 -4.87 -3.16
N ARG A 36 -1.84 -4.03 -2.57
CA ARG A 36 -1.29 -2.82 -3.19
C ARG A 36 0.18 -2.72 -2.81
N TYR A 37 0.99 -2.28 -3.76
CA TYR A 37 2.39 -1.94 -3.52
C TYR A 37 2.55 -0.42 -3.57
N CYS A 38 3.15 0.16 -2.53
CA CYS A 38 3.46 1.58 -2.49
C CYS A 38 4.93 1.76 -2.08
N LYS A 39 5.59 2.75 -2.70
CA LYS A 39 6.93 3.14 -2.28
C LYS A 39 6.84 3.78 -0.90
N TRP A 40 7.46 3.17 0.09
CA TRP A 40 7.62 3.77 1.41
C TRP A 40 8.71 4.84 1.36
N HIS A 41 8.42 6.02 1.89
CA HIS A 41 9.40 7.08 2.03
C HIS A 41 10.15 6.91 3.36
N LEU A 42 11.37 6.39 3.34
CA LEU A 42 12.19 6.17 4.53
C LEU A 42 12.76 7.49 5.07
N TYR A 43 12.69 7.65 6.40
CA TYR A 43 12.79 8.92 7.14
C TYR A 43 14.14 9.26 7.82
N PRO A 44 15.33 8.96 7.27
CA PRO A 44 16.49 9.82 7.54
C PRO A 44 16.24 11.30 7.13
N GLU A 45 15.08 11.58 6.50
CA GLU A 45 14.63 12.88 5.99
C GLU A 45 13.52 13.55 6.82
N ALA A 46 13.31 13.19 8.09
CA ALA A 46 12.45 14.01 8.98
C ALA A 46 12.97 15.47 9.08
N ASP A 47 14.27 15.67 8.87
CA ASP A 47 14.92 16.99 8.71
C ASP A 47 14.49 17.74 7.43
N ARG A 48 13.81 17.06 6.49
CA ARG A 48 13.29 17.62 5.23
C ARG A 48 11.77 17.69 5.21
N ALA A 49 11.10 17.83 6.37
CA ALA A 49 9.65 18.00 6.43
C ALA A 49 9.10 19.15 5.54
N GLN A 50 9.96 20.09 5.15
CA GLN A 50 9.61 21.18 4.25
C GLN A 50 9.82 20.88 2.75
N SER A 51 10.34 19.72 2.36
CA SER A 51 10.51 19.39 0.94
C SER A 51 9.15 19.12 0.27
N VAL A 52 9.07 19.45 -1.02
CA VAL A 52 7.86 19.23 -1.82
C VAL A 52 7.57 17.73 -1.93
N GLU A 53 8.60 16.90 -2.00
CA GLU A 53 8.50 15.45 -2.08
C GLU A 53 7.89 14.86 -0.80
N HIS A 54 8.34 15.33 0.38
CA HIS A 54 7.81 14.88 1.65
C HIS A 54 6.35 15.32 1.85
N GLN A 55 6.03 16.58 1.54
CA GLN A 55 4.65 17.07 1.61
C GLN A 55 3.72 16.31 0.65
N SER A 56 4.19 16.03 -0.56
CA SER A 56 3.46 15.22 -1.54
C SER A 56 3.24 13.80 -1.04
N TYR A 57 4.25 13.17 -0.42
CA TYR A 57 4.11 11.86 0.20
C TYR A 57 3.07 11.88 1.34
N ALA A 58 3.18 12.82 2.27
CA ALA A 58 2.28 12.93 3.42
C ALA A 58 0.81 13.17 2.99
N LEU A 59 0.59 14.03 1.99
CA LEU A 59 -0.74 14.27 1.42
C LEU A 59 -1.31 13.02 0.76
N ASN A 60 -0.51 12.38 -0.11
CA ASN A 60 -0.95 11.16 -0.80
C ASN A 60 -1.18 10.01 0.18
N ARG A 61 -0.41 9.95 1.26
CA ARG A 61 -0.55 8.92 2.29
C ARG A 61 -1.93 8.97 2.96
N GLY A 62 -2.37 10.15 3.40
CA GLY A 62 -3.71 10.30 3.99
C GLY A 62 -4.82 9.93 3.01
N TYR A 63 -4.65 10.29 1.72
CA TYR A 63 -5.58 9.88 0.67
C TYR A 63 -5.65 8.35 0.52
N TRP A 64 -4.51 7.65 0.51
CA TRP A 64 -4.48 6.20 0.36
C TRP A 64 -5.05 5.45 1.57
N ASP A 65 -4.80 5.93 2.78
CA ASP A 65 -5.36 5.35 4.00
C ASP A 65 -6.89 5.44 3.99
N ASP A 66 -7.45 6.60 3.62
CA ASP A 66 -8.88 6.79 3.44
C ASP A 66 -9.45 5.90 2.33
N PHE A 67 -8.76 5.82 1.18
CA PHE A 67 -9.19 5.00 0.05
C PHE A 67 -9.22 3.49 0.40
N TRP A 68 -8.27 3.00 1.20
CA TRP A 68 -8.22 1.59 1.58
C TRP A 68 -9.22 1.23 2.68
N MET A 69 -9.45 2.13 3.64
CA MET A 69 -10.36 1.87 4.77
C MET A 69 -11.84 2.11 4.43
N ARG A 70 -12.14 3.06 3.53
CA ARG A 70 -13.51 3.48 3.24
C ARG A 70 -14.04 2.77 2.00
N LYS A 71 -15.35 2.51 1.99
CA LYS A 71 -16.03 1.89 0.84
C LYS A 71 -17.41 2.49 0.72
N ARG A 72 -17.72 3.02 -0.47
CA ARG A 72 -19.09 3.47 -0.79
C ARG A 72 -20.09 2.33 -0.55
N THR A 73 -21.17 2.68 0.11
CA THR A 73 -22.28 1.78 0.43
C THR A 73 -23.14 1.48 -0.80
N ARG A 74 -23.21 2.42 -1.75
CA ARG A 74 -24.04 2.35 -2.95
C ARG A 74 -23.21 2.36 -4.24
N ALA A 75 -23.90 2.38 -5.38
CA ALA A 75 -23.27 2.44 -6.69
C ALA A 75 -22.43 3.71 -6.84
N ASN A 76 -21.36 3.66 -7.64
CA ASN A 76 -20.39 4.75 -7.77
C ASN A 76 -21.00 6.08 -8.28
N HIS A 77 -22.19 6.04 -8.89
CA HIS A 77 -22.88 7.20 -9.46
C HIS A 77 -23.82 7.91 -8.48
N ASP A 78 -24.07 7.34 -7.29
CA ASP A 78 -24.94 7.96 -6.30
C ASP A 78 -24.23 9.12 -5.56
N PRO A 79 -24.99 10.14 -5.11
CA PRO A 79 -24.43 11.19 -4.27
C PRO A 79 -23.74 10.63 -3.01
N PRO A 80 -22.59 11.18 -2.59
CA PRO A 80 -21.89 10.74 -1.38
C PRO A 80 -22.74 10.96 -0.13
N GLN A 81 -22.74 9.98 0.78
CA GLN A 81 -23.45 10.06 2.07
C GLN A 81 -22.45 9.99 3.24
N ILE A 82 -22.86 10.49 4.41
CA ILE A 82 -22.03 10.43 5.64
C ILE A 82 -21.60 8.99 5.96
N ALA A 83 -22.49 8.01 5.70
CA ALA A 83 -22.18 6.59 5.91
C ALA A 83 -21.02 6.07 5.02
N ASP A 84 -20.76 6.70 3.87
CA ASP A 84 -19.63 6.33 2.99
C ASP A 84 -18.27 6.77 3.57
N ALA A 85 -18.28 7.71 4.52
CA ALA A 85 -17.07 8.18 5.19
C ALA A 85 -16.62 7.26 6.34
N LEU A 86 -17.46 6.31 6.76
CA LEU A 86 -17.13 5.39 7.83
C LEU A 86 -16.07 4.36 7.37
N PRO A 87 -15.08 4.03 8.21
CA PRO A 87 -14.13 2.97 7.91
C PRO A 87 -14.85 1.61 7.94
N ARG A 88 -14.78 0.87 6.84
CA ARG A 88 -15.44 -0.45 6.67
C ARG A 88 -14.46 -1.57 6.36
N ARG A 89 -13.19 -1.23 6.16
CA ARG A 89 -12.08 -2.12 5.85
C ARG A 89 -10.91 -1.77 6.75
N GLY A 90 -10.08 -2.76 7.01
CA GLY A 90 -8.74 -2.57 7.55
C GLY A 90 -7.71 -3.03 6.52
N TYR A 91 -6.48 -2.56 6.69
CA TYR A 91 -5.31 -3.08 6.00
C TYR A 91 -4.22 -3.30 7.03
N PHE A 92 -3.26 -4.15 6.68
CA PHE A 92 -2.02 -4.27 7.42
C PHE A 92 -0.87 -4.00 6.44
N GLU A 93 0.22 -3.46 6.95
CA GLU A 93 1.36 -3.07 6.13
C GLU A 93 2.54 -3.98 6.39
N VAL A 94 3.20 -4.37 5.30
CA VAL A 94 4.47 -5.09 5.33
C VAL A 94 5.51 -4.22 4.66
N THR A 95 6.59 -3.94 5.38
CA THR A 95 7.76 -3.32 4.79
C THR A 95 8.61 -4.40 4.13
N LEU A 96 8.76 -4.29 2.80
CA LEU A 96 9.67 -5.14 2.03
C LEU A 96 11.04 -4.46 1.98
N ASP A 97 12.11 -5.20 2.32
CA ASP A 97 13.48 -4.66 2.35
C ASP A 97 13.60 -3.46 3.32
N GLY A 98 13.24 -3.69 4.60
CA GLY A 98 13.13 -2.64 5.63
C GLY A 98 14.35 -1.72 5.76
N PHE A 99 14.25 -0.70 6.61
CA PHE A 99 15.41 0.16 6.89
C PHE A 99 16.52 -0.64 7.58
N HIS A 100 17.49 -1.07 6.79
CA HIS A 100 18.77 -1.56 7.29
C HIS A 100 19.65 -0.33 7.53
N GLY A 101 19.59 0.19 8.77
CA GLY A 101 20.55 1.19 9.23
C GLY A 101 21.98 0.66 9.13
N PHE A 102 22.89 1.59 8.85
CA PHE A 102 24.34 1.47 8.64
C PHE A 102 25.05 0.36 9.43
#